data_AF-A0A4S8QDN6-F1
#
_entry.id   AF-A0A4S8QDN6-F1
#
_cell.length_a   1.000
_cell.length_b   1.000
_cell.length_c   1.000
_cell.angle_alpha   90.00
_cell.angle_beta   90.00
_cell.angle_gamma   90.00
#
_symmetry.space_group_name_H-M   'P 1'
#
loop_
_entity.id
_entity.type
_entity.pdbx_description
1 polymer ?
#
loop_
_entity_poly.entity_id
_entity_poly.type
_entity_poly.pdbx_seq_one_letter_code
_entity_poly.pdbx_strand_id
1 'polypeptide(L)'
;MTQDIRDLVSDTCDLLGFGEPSHGDPAFGRFRNEAFARLAERGFRSFALETDRVAAFVVDDFVRDGVGTLDAAMSEGFSHGFGAFDANRELVAWMRQYNADRPAAERLAFHGIDAPLEFTAASPRRDLEYVRDYLGLELDLGSLVGQDERWSRMEAVTDPAASPGDTAEARQLRVIADDMLTALYAGAPELIASTSRATWFRAKAHVTSGLGLLRYHRQAAQHIGESERWSRLSATRDALMAQNLLDIRDIEGRRGPTMVSAANIHLQMNVSEMSMAGMDLTWFGTGAIIASVSGERYTFVAGSLDPSEGPRVEAPPQQNRIDA
;
A
#
# COMPACT_ATOMS: atom_id res chain seq x y z
N MET A 1 -4.51 17.30 27.59
CA MET A 1 -4.44 15.96 28.22
C MET A 1 -3.82 15.05 27.17
N THR A 2 -2.56 14.65 27.35
CA THR A 2 -1.83 13.83 26.37
C THR A 2 -2.28 12.38 26.58
N GLN A 3 -3.35 11.96 25.90
CA GLN A 3 -3.71 10.55 25.89
C GLN A 3 -2.54 9.76 25.29
N ASP A 4 -2.08 8.74 25.99
CA ASP A 4 -1.05 7.87 25.48
C ASP A 4 -1.66 7.00 24.39
N ILE A 5 -1.01 6.86 23.23
CA ILE A 5 -1.46 5.94 22.18
C ILE A 5 -1.65 4.52 22.73
N ARG A 6 -0.92 4.18 23.81
CA ARG A 6 -1.06 2.91 24.50
C ARG A 6 -2.45 2.69 25.09
N ASP A 7 -3.13 3.75 25.51
CA ASP A 7 -4.47 3.69 26.10
C ASP A 7 -5.57 3.57 25.02
N LEU A 8 -5.22 3.88 23.76
CA LEU A 8 -6.14 3.86 22.61
C LEU A 8 -6.12 2.52 21.85
N VAL A 9 -5.13 1.67 22.13
CA VAL A 9 -4.91 0.40 21.43
C VAL A 9 -5.11 -0.76 22.39
N SER A 10 -6.15 -1.57 22.14
CA SER A 10 -6.40 -2.79 22.91
C SER A 10 -5.23 -3.77 22.81
N ASP A 11 -5.01 -4.58 23.86
CA ASP A 11 -4.00 -5.67 23.84
C ASP A 11 -4.28 -6.72 22.75
N THR A 12 -5.46 -6.65 22.13
CA THR A 12 -5.93 -7.53 21.07
C THR A 12 -5.89 -6.90 19.67
N CYS A 13 -5.30 -5.72 19.49
CA CYS A 13 -5.24 -5.08 18.17
C CYS A 13 -4.31 -5.85 17.22
N ASP A 14 -4.81 -6.31 16.08
CA ASP A 14 -4.00 -6.98 15.06
C ASP A 14 -3.50 -6.00 14.00
N LEU A 15 -4.32 -4.97 13.71
CA LEU A 15 -4.02 -3.93 12.74
C LEU A 15 -4.50 -2.56 13.26
N LEU A 16 -3.58 -1.60 13.36
CA LEU A 16 -3.88 -0.24 13.79
C LEU A 16 -3.76 0.72 12.61
N GLY A 17 -4.86 1.32 12.18
CA GLY A 17 -4.88 2.45 11.28
C GLY A 17 -4.59 3.76 12.00
N PHE A 18 -3.58 4.48 11.54
CA PHE A 18 -3.15 5.76 12.08
C PHE A 18 -3.24 6.84 11.00
N GLY A 19 -4.36 7.56 11.00
CA GLY A 19 -4.72 8.51 9.98
C GLY A 19 -4.09 9.89 10.17
N GLU A 20 -3.82 10.58 9.06
CA GLU A 20 -3.52 12.01 9.07
C GLU A 20 -4.54 12.82 8.24
N PRO A 21 -4.93 14.03 8.69
CA PRO A 21 -5.90 14.86 7.98
C PRO A 21 -5.31 15.55 6.75
N SER A 22 -3.99 15.71 6.71
CA SER A 22 -3.25 16.34 5.61
C SER A 22 -1.82 15.84 5.58
N HIS A 23 -1.31 15.52 4.39
CA HIS A 23 0.08 15.13 4.20
C HIS A 23 1.05 16.28 4.47
N GLY A 24 2.24 15.94 4.95
CA GLY A 24 3.37 16.86 5.06
C GLY A 24 3.37 17.76 6.30
N ASP A 25 2.37 17.66 7.18
CA ASP A 25 2.42 18.33 8.47
C ASP A 25 3.46 17.63 9.39
N PRO A 26 4.54 18.34 9.80
CA PRO A 26 5.61 17.73 10.59
C PRO A 26 5.15 17.20 11.95
N ALA A 27 4.08 17.74 12.53
CA ALA A 27 3.58 17.30 13.84
C ALA A 27 2.97 15.91 13.77
N PHE A 28 2.16 15.61 12.74
CA PHE A 28 1.59 14.27 12.54
C PHE A 28 2.69 13.25 12.26
N GLY A 29 3.65 13.60 11.40
CA GLY A 29 4.80 12.72 11.11
C GLY A 29 5.59 12.34 12.37
N ARG A 30 5.91 13.32 13.22
CA ARG A 30 6.60 13.07 14.50
C ARG A 30 5.76 12.23 15.45
N PHE A 31 4.49 12.58 15.65
CA PHE A 31 3.62 11.84 16.56
C PHE A 31 3.42 10.38 16.12
N ARG A 32 3.23 10.16 14.82
CA ARG A 32 3.15 8.84 14.19
C ARG A 32 4.40 8.01 14.44
N ASN A 33 5.59 8.62 14.34
CA ASN A 33 6.86 7.92 14.62
C ASN A 33 7.01 7.57 16.10
N GLU A 34 6.72 8.52 17.00
CA GLU A 34 6.76 8.28 18.45
C GLU A 34 5.77 7.19 18.86
N ALA A 35 4.58 7.19 18.27
CA ALA A 35 3.56 6.18 18.49
C ALA A 35 4.06 4.80 18.05
N PHE A 36 4.60 4.68 16.84
CA PHE A 36 5.12 3.40 16.35
C PHE A 36 6.28 2.88 17.21
N ALA A 37 7.18 3.76 17.65
CA ALA A 37 8.28 3.37 18.53
C ALA A 37 7.79 2.74 19.84
N ARG A 38 6.76 3.31 20.47
CA ARG A 38 6.13 2.73 21.67
C ARG A 38 5.38 1.43 21.38
N LEU A 39 4.73 1.32 20.22
CA LEU A 39 4.00 0.11 19.81
C LEU A 39 4.95 -1.06 19.51
N ALA A 40 6.14 -0.79 18.98
CA ALA A 40 7.17 -1.80 18.76
C ALA A 40 7.58 -2.50 20.07
N GLU A 41 7.65 -1.76 21.18
CA GLU A 41 7.87 -2.30 22.52
C GLU A 41 6.72 -3.20 23.01
N ARG A 42 5.50 -2.98 22.52
CA ARG A 42 4.30 -3.79 22.82
C ARG A 42 4.08 -4.96 21.87
N GLY A 43 5.04 -5.27 21.00
CA GLY A 43 4.96 -6.44 20.13
C GLY A 43 4.54 -6.15 18.69
N PHE A 44 4.30 -4.89 18.30
CA PHE A 44 4.14 -4.57 16.88
C PHE A 44 5.42 -4.93 16.12
N ARG A 45 5.27 -5.51 14.93
CA ARG A 45 6.41 -6.00 14.12
C ARG A 45 6.49 -5.39 12.74
N SER A 46 5.48 -4.67 12.30
CA SER A 46 5.47 -4.08 10.97
C SER A 46 4.85 -2.70 10.96
N PHE A 47 5.45 -1.84 10.14
CA PHE A 47 4.93 -0.54 9.77
C PHE A 47 4.57 -0.55 8.29
N ALA A 48 3.39 -0.03 7.95
CA ALA A 48 2.90 0.09 6.60
C ALA A 48 2.56 1.55 6.31
N LEU A 49 3.01 2.08 5.16
CA LEU A 49 2.78 3.47 4.75
C LEU A 49 1.98 3.52 3.45
N GLU A 50 1.20 4.58 3.26
CA GLU A 50 0.62 5.01 1.98
C GLU A 50 1.71 5.35 0.95
N THR A 51 2.40 4.32 0.48
CA THR A 51 3.41 4.38 -0.57
C THR A 51 3.40 3.07 -1.35
N ASP A 52 3.91 3.10 -2.58
CA ASP A 52 4.10 1.93 -3.44
C ASP A 52 4.69 0.72 -2.67
N ARG A 53 3.91 -0.37 -2.66
CA ARG A 53 4.24 -1.67 -2.08
C ARG A 53 5.55 -2.24 -2.61
N VAL A 54 5.84 -2.03 -3.89
CA VAL A 54 7.03 -2.54 -4.58
C VAL A 54 8.24 -1.67 -4.26
N ALA A 55 8.15 -0.35 -4.41
CA ALA A 55 9.22 0.57 -4.01
C ALA A 55 9.64 0.35 -2.56
N ALA A 56 8.68 0.16 -1.65
CA ALA A 56 8.93 -0.03 -0.23
C ALA A 56 9.83 -1.24 0.11
N PHE A 57 10.05 -2.18 -0.80
CA PHE A 57 11.04 -3.24 -0.62
C PHE A 57 12.46 -2.70 -0.43
N VAL A 58 12.81 -1.59 -1.09
CA VAL A 58 14.12 -0.93 -0.90
C VAL A 58 14.27 -0.44 0.54
N VAL A 59 13.20 0.10 1.13
CA VAL A 59 13.18 0.53 2.53
C VAL A 59 13.28 -0.67 3.47
N ASP A 60 12.52 -1.74 3.23
CA ASP A 60 12.55 -2.94 4.07
C ASP A 60 13.93 -3.61 4.05
N ASP A 61 14.57 -3.71 2.87
CA ASP A 61 15.93 -4.26 2.71
C ASP A 61 16.96 -3.43 3.48
N PHE A 62 16.85 -2.10 3.42
CA PHE A 62 17.69 -1.22 4.23
C PHE A 62 17.43 -1.44 5.72
N VAL A 63 16.17 -1.38 6.16
CA VAL A 63 15.78 -1.44 7.58
C VAL A 63 16.13 -2.78 8.22
N ARG A 64 15.90 -3.90 7.53
CA ARG A 64 16.11 -5.26 8.08
C ARG A 64 17.54 -5.74 7.95
N ASP A 65 18.14 -5.51 6.80
CA ASP A 65 19.39 -6.17 6.41
C ASP A 65 20.54 -5.18 6.15
N GLY A 66 20.26 -3.88 6.21
CA GLY A 66 21.28 -2.83 6.00
C GLY A 66 21.76 -2.75 4.56
N VAL A 67 20.94 -3.19 3.60
CA VAL A 67 21.27 -3.10 2.17
C VAL A 67 21.19 -1.64 1.71
N GLY A 68 22.21 -1.20 0.95
CA GLY A 68 22.25 0.15 0.41
C GLY A 68 22.53 1.24 1.45
N THR A 69 22.04 2.46 1.19
CA THR A 69 22.20 3.62 2.07
C THR A 69 20.83 4.20 2.44
N LEU A 70 20.78 4.97 3.52
CA LEU A 70 19.55 5.69 3.90
C LEU A 70 19.09 6.61 2.75
N ASP A 71 20.01 7.31 2.08
CA ASP A 71 19.64 8.18 0.97
C ASP A 71 18.99 7.41 -0.19
N ALA A 72 19.52 6.23 -0.55
CA ALA A 72 18.92 5.38 -1.57
C ALA A 72 17.53 4.87 -1.14
N ALA A 73 17.39 4.45 0.12
CA ALA A 73 16.09 4.03 0.67
C ALA A 73 15.06 5.17 0.61
N MET A 74 15.47 6.41 0.90
CA MET A 74 14.58 7.57 0.81
C MET A 74 14.25 7.96 -0.64
N SER A 75 15.20 7.89 -1.57
CA SER A 75 14.98 8.32 -2.95
C SER A 75 14.24 7.29 -3.81
N GLU A 76 14.40 6.00 -3.54
CA GLU A 76 13.87 4.92 -4.39
C GLU A 76 12.76 4.13 -3.70
N GLY A 77 12.67 4.20 -2.37
CA GLY A 77 11.76 3.38 -1.58
C GLY A 77 10.37 3.96 -1.35
N PHE A 78 10.09 5.13 -1.91
CA PHE A 78 8.86 5.88 -1.70
C PHE A 78 8.23 6.34 -3.02
N SER A 79 6.93 6.56 -2.98
CA SER A 79 6.10 7.18 -4.03
C SER A 79 5.47 8.46 -3.49
N HIS A 80 4.68 9.19 -4.30
CA HIS A 80 3.98 10.42 -3.90
C HIS A 80 4.89 11.53 -3.32
N GLY A 81 6.21 11.46 -3.57
CA GLY A 81 7.19 12.38 -3.00
C GLY A 81 7.47 12.17 -1.50
N PHE A 82 6.94 11.12 -0.87
CA PHE A 82 7.04 10.90 0.57
C PHE A 82 8.47 10.65 1.07
N GLY A 83 9.39 10.31 0.17
CA GLY A 83 10.81 10.22 0.46
C GLY A 83 11.44 11.57 0.87
N ALA A 84 10.82 12.69 0.52
CA ALA A 84 11.29 14.03 0.87
C ALA A 84 10.89 14.49 2.29
N PHE A 85 10.03 13.73 2.99
CA PHE A 85 9.60 14.11 4.33
C PHE A 85 10.60 13.66 5.40
N ASP A 86 11.10 14.62 6.19
CA ASP A 86 12.06 14.36 7.27
C ASP A 86 11.54 13.32 8.27
N ALA A 87 10.24 13.35 8.60
CA ALA A 87 9.64 12.36 9.49
C ALA A 87 9.77 10.92 8.94
N ASN A 88 9.65 10.71 7.62
CA ASN A 88 9.84 9.38 7.04
C ASN A 88 11.31 8.97 7.10
N ARG A 89 12.24 9.91 6.86
CA ARG A 89 13.69 9.67 7.01
C ARG A 89 14.07 9.28 8.44
N GLU A 90 13.54 10.00 9.42
CA GLU A 90 13.73 9.72 10.85
C GLU A 90 13.20 8.34 11.24
N LEU A 91 12.01 7.97 10.75
CA LEU A 91 11.41 6.66 10.98
C LEU A 91 12.29 5.54 10.44
N VAL A 92 12.71 5.64 9.18
CA VAL A 92 13.55 4.62 8.51
C VAL A 92 14.89 4.46 9.23
N ALA A 93 15.54 5.58 9.59
CA ALA A 93 16.78 5.55 10.36
C ALA A 93 16.60 4.90 11.73
N TRP A 94 15.53 5.26 12.45
CA TRP A 94 15.21 4.67 13.75
C TRP A 94 14.91 3.18 13.64
N MET A 95 14.13 2.73 12.65
CA MET A 95 13.84 1.31 12.44
C MET A 95 15.11 0.51 12.14
N ARG A 96 16.03 1.05 11.32
CA ARG A 96 17.33 0.44 11.06
C ARG A 96 18.14 0.26 12.35
N GLN A 97 18.19 1.30 13.18
CA GLN A 97 18.88 1.27 14.47
C GLN A 97 18.22 0.27 15.43
N TYR A 98 16.90 0.26 15.50
CA TYR A 98 16.13 -0.70 16.30
C TYR A 98 16.46 -2.14 15.90
N ASN A 99 16.58 -2.41 14.60
CA ASN A 99 16.84 -3.75 14.07
C ASN A 99 18.29 -4.24 14.23
N ALA A 100 19.26 -3.35 14.46
CA ALA A 100 20.69 -3.65 14.34
C ALA A 100 21.14 -4.85 15.19
N ASP A 101 20.70 -4.91 16.45
CA ASP A 101 21.10 -5.95 17.41
C ASP A 101 19.99 -6.98 17.68
N ARG A 102 18.90 -6.95 16.91
CA ARG A 102 17.75 -7.83 17.13
C ARG A 102 17.79 -9.08 16.25
N PRO A 103 17.34 -10.24 16.78
CA PRO A 103 17.18 -11.45 15.99
C PRO A 103 16.13 -11.23 14.90
N ALA A 104 16.26 -11.93 13.77
CA ALA A 104 15.40 -11.74 12.59
C ALA A 104 13.89 -11.80 12.91
N ALA A 105 13.47 -12.67 13.83
CA ALA A 105 12.08 -12.79 14.26
C ALA A 105 11.52 -11.49 14.87
N GLU A 106 12.35 -10.71 15.56
CA GLU A 106 11.97 -9.48 16.29
C GLU A 106 12.21 -8.19 15.49
N ARG A 107 12.88 -8.26 14.35
CA ARG A 107 13.15 -7.09 13.51
C ARG A 107 11.85 -6.50 12.95
N LEU A 108 11.73 -5.18 12.99
CA LEU A 108 10.64 -4.45 12.38
C LEU A 108 10.68 -4.58 10.85
N ALA A 109 9.50 -4.69 10.24
CA ALA A 109 9.26 -4.64 8.81
C ALA A 109 8.83 -3.24 8.37
N PHE A 110 9.23 -2.84 7.17
CA PHE A 110 8.62 -1.71 6.47
C PHE A 110 7.83 -2.21 5.25
N HIS A 111 6.62 -1.69 5.06
CA HIS A 111 5.79 -1.99 3.91
C HIS A 111 5.18 -0.71 3.32
N GLY A 112 4.94 -0.74 2.02
CA GLY A 112 4.02 0.18 1.35
C GLY A 112 2.68 -0.52 1.15
N ILE A 113 1.56 0.19 1.27
CA ILE A 113 0.24 -0.38 0.94
C ILE A 113 -0.27 0.10 -0.41
N ASP A 114 0.31 1.12 -1.01
CA ASP A 114 -0.21 1.72 -2.24
C ASP A 114 0.44 1.15 -3.50
N ALA A 115 0.05 1.69 -4.65
CA ALA A 115 0.72 1.54 -5.94
C ALA A 115 1.22 2.94 -6.39
N PRO A 116 2.13 3.03 -7.38
CA PRO A 116 2.62 4.31 -7.87
C PRO A 116 1.60 4.96 -8.81
N LEU A 117 0.44 5.34 -8.27
CA LEU A 117 -0.71 5.89 -8.99
C LEU A 117 -1.46 6.96 -8.19
N GLU A 118 -2.05 7.94 -8.88
CA GLU A 118 -3.03 8.92 -8.40
C GLU A 118 -3.44 9.78 -9.62
N PHE A 119 -2.86 10.98 -9.80
CA PHE A 119 -3.02 11.84 -10.98
C PHE A 119 -2.12 11.42 -12.16
N THR A 120 -1.10 10.62 -11.88
CA THR A 120 -0.28 9.89 -12.85
C THR A 120 -0.28 8.42 -12.43
N ALA A 121 0.13 7.49 -13.30
CA ALA A 121 0.30 6.09 -12.91
C ALA A 121 1.49 5.47 -13.65
N ALA A 122 2.36 4.76 -12.94
CA ALA A 122 3.57 4.22 -13.55
C ALA A 122 3.28 3.21 -14.68
N SER A 123 4.26 3.02 -15.57
CA SER A 123 4.22 1.93 -16.55
C SER A 123 4.21 0.57 -15.83
N PRO A 124 3.38 -0.40 -16.25
CA PRO A 124 3.40 -1.75 -15.67
C PRO A 124 4.65 -2.54 -16.07
N ARG A 125 5.50 -2.01 -16.97
CA ARG A 125 6.68 -2.68 -17.54
C ARG A 125 7.54 -3.36 -16.48
N ARG A 126 8.05 -2.56 -15.54
CA ARG A 126 9.04 -3.00 -14.54
C ARG A 126 8.52 -4.19 -13.74
N ASP A 127 7.25 -4.12 -13.34
CA ASP A 127 6.60 -5.16 -12.56
C ASP A 127 6.39 -6.45 -13.36
N LEU A 128 5.91 -6.33 -14.59
CA LEU A 128 5.65 -7.50 -15.42
C LEU A 128 6.94 -8.16 -15.94
N GLU A 129 7.96 -7.38 -16.28
CA GLU A 129 9.28 -7.89 -16.67
C GLU A 129 9.98 -8.59 -15.51
N TYR A 130 9.89 -8.05 -14.28
CA TYR A 130 10.40 -8.73 -13.08
C TYR A 130 9.80 -10.13 -12.92
N VAL A 131 8.47 -10.25 -13.08
CA VAL A 131 7.76 -11.51 -12.90
C VAL A 131 8.06 -12.49 -14.04
N ARG A 132 8.12 -12.00 -15.28
CA ARG A 132 8.56 -12.78 -16.45
C ARG A 132 9.93 -13.40 -16.18
N ASP A 133 10.89 -12.61 -15.72
CA ASP A 133 12.26 -13.06 -15.47
C ASP A 133 12.32 -14.06 -14.31
N TYR A 134 11.57 -13.81 -13.22
CA TYR A 134 11.48 -14.73 -12.09
C TYR A 134 10.87 -16.09 -12.48
N LEU A 135 9.90 -16.10 -13.39
CA LEU A 135 9.28 -17.31 -13.93
C LEU A 135 10.07 -17.98 -15.06
N GLY A 136 11.12 -17.32 -15.58
CA GLY A 136 11.89 -17.80 -16.73
C GLY A 136 11.08 -17.89 -18.02
N LEU A 137 10.16 -16.95 -18.24
CA LEU A 137 9.28 -16.93 -19.42
C LEU A 137 9.88 -16.15 -20.59
N GLU A 138 9.79 -16.70 -21.79
CA GLU A 138 10.16 -16.03 -23.03
C GLU A 138 8.97 -15.24 -23.60
N LEU A 139 8.68 -14.09 -22.98
CA LEU A 139 7.58 -13.18 -23.38
C LEU A 139 8.11 -11.82 -23.81
N ASP A 140 7.75 -11.38 -25.02
CA ASP A 140 7.96 -10.01 -25.47
C ASP A 140 6.87 -9.08 -24.92
N LEU A 141 7.02 -8.73 -23.64
CA LEU A 141 6.16 -7.74 -22.99
C LEU A 141 6.40 -6.33 -23.53
N GLY A 142 7.61 -6.06 -24.04
CA GLY A 142 8.02 -4.73 -24.45
C GLY A 142 7.21 -4.21 -25.64
N SER A 143 6.89 -5.06 -26.60
CA SER A 143 6.04 -4.69 -27.75
C SER A 143 4.60 -4.38 -27.36
N LEU A 144 4.05 -5.09 -26.37
CA LEU A 144 2.70 -4.84 -25.86
C LEU A 144 2.62 -3.58 -24.99
N VAL A 145 3.60 -3.38 -24.11
CA VAL A 145 3.65 -2.19 -23.24
C VAL A 145 3.87 -0.93 -24.07
N GLY A 146 4.79 -0.95 -25.04
CA GLY A 146 5.23 0.26 -25.75
C GLY A 146 6.03 1.22 -24.86
N GLN A 147 6.12 2.49 -25.22
CA GLN A 147 6.90 3.47 -24.44
C GLN A 147 6.31 3.70 -23.05
N ASP A 148 7.15 3.80 -22.01
CA ASP A 148 6.69 3.94 -20.63
C ASP A 148 5.94 5.26 -20.40
N GLU A 149 6.33 6.33 -21.10
CA GLU A 149 5.73 7.66 -21.01
C GLU A 149 4.25 7.69 -21.41
N ARG A 150 3.78 6.72 -22.22
CA ARG A 150 2.35 6.64 -22.57
C ARG A 150 1.48 6.31 -21.35
N TRP A 151 2.07 5.65 -20.35
CA TRP A 151 1.40 5.23 -19.12
C TRP A 151 1.58 6.30 -18.03
N SER A 152 2.81 6.83 -17.88
CA SER A 152 3.17 7.72 -16.77
C SER A 152 2.78 9.19 -16.94
N ARG A 153 2.44 9.63 -18.15
CA ARG A 153 1.96 11.01 -18.38
C ARG A 153 0.60 11.26 -17.70
N MET A 154 0.36 12.51 -17.31
CA MET A 154 -0.87 12.90 -16.61
C MET A 154 -2.14 12.60 -17.42
N GLU A 155 -2.10 12.84 -18.74
CA GLU A 155 -3.23 12.61 -19.65
C GLU A 155 -3.64 11.14 -19.70
N ALA A 156 -2.75 10.20 -19.36
CA ALA A 156 -3.10 8.77 -19.31
C ALA A 156 -4.09 8.44 -18.18
N VAL A 157 -4.23 9.33 -17.20
CA VAL A 157 -5.23 9.25 -16.12
C VAL A 157 -6.33 10.29 -16.33
N THR A 158 -5.98 11.55 -16.63
CA THR A 158 -6.94 12.66 -16.61
C THR A 158 -7.83 12.71 -17.86
N ASP A 159 -7.37 12.25 -19.02
CA ASP A 159 -8.15 12.20 -20.26
C ASP A 159 -8.51 10.75 -20.64
N PRO A 160 -9.81 10.36 -20.59
CA PRO A 160 -10.24 9.02 -20.99
C PRO A 160 -9.83 8.62 -22.40
N ALA A 161 -9.80 9.57 -23.35
CA ALA A 161 -9.44 9.28 -24.73
C ALA A 161 -7.93 9.07 -24.93
N ALA A 162 -7.10 9.66 -24.06
CA ALA A 162 -5.64 9.52 -24.10
C ALA A 162 -5.12 8.33 -23.27
N SER A 163 -5.98 7.72 -22.45
CA SER A 163 -5.63 6.62 -21.55
C SER A 163 -5.36 5.31 -22.33
N PRO A 164 -4.23 4.62 -22.06
CA PRO A 164 -3.90 3.37 -22.75
C PRO A 164 -4.78 2.18 -22.31
N GLY A 165 -5.55 2.32 -21.22
CA GLY A 165 -6.18 1.20 -20.52
C GLY A 165 -7.29 0.46 -21.27
N ASP A 166 -7.76 0.96 -22.43
CA ASP A 166 -8.73 0.25 -23.27
C ASP A 166 -8.17 -0.29 -24.59
N THR A 167 -6.86 -0.16 -24.80
CA THR A 167 -6.19 -0.70 -25.99
C THR A 167 -6.18 -2.23 -25.99
N ALA A 168 -6.08 -2.84 -27.18
CA ALA A 168 -6.01 -4.30 -27.30
C ALA A 168 -4.78 -4.86 -26.57
N GLU A 169 -3.67 -4.13 -26.63
CA GLU A 169 -2.41 -4.47 -25.96
C GLU A 169 -2.57 -4.42 -24.43
N ALA A 170 -3.24 -3.39 -23.88
CA ALA A 170 -3.51 -3.32 -22.43
C ALA A 170 -4.41 -4.47 -21.95
N ARG A 171 -5.40 -4.86 -22.75
CA ARG A 171 -6.26 -6.03 -22.44
C ARG A 171 -5.47 -7.33 -22.49
N GLN A 172 -4.60 -7.49 -23.49
CA GLN A 172 -3.72 -8.67 -23.61
C GLN A 172 -2.71 -8.74 -22.45
N LEU A 173 -2.12 -7.61 -22.05
CA LEU A 173 -1.22 -7.53 -20.89
C LEU A 173 -1.91 -7.96 -19.61
N ARG A 174 -3.19 -7.62 -19.42
CA ARG A 174 -3.96 -8.08 -18.25
C ARG A 174 -4.16 -9.58 -18.23
N VAL A 175 -4.41 -10.20 -19.38
CA VAL A 175 -4.53 -11.68 -19.49
C VAL A 175 -3.18 -12.33 -19.17
N ILE A 176 -2.10 -11.85 -19.78
CA ILE A 176 -0.74 -12.38 -19.53
C ILE A 176 -0.36 -12.24 -18.05
N ALA A 177 -0.64 -11.09 -17.43
CA ALA A 177 -0.35 -10.88 -16.02
C ALA A 177 -1.18 -11.78 -15.08
N ASP A 178 -2.44 -12.07 -15.43
CA ASP A 178 -3.28 -13.03 -14.71
C ASP A 178 -2.76 -14.47 -14.83
N ASP A 179 -2.33 -14.87 -16.04
CA ASP A 179 -1.68 -16.16 -16.27
C ASP A 179 -0.36 -16.28 -15.51
N MET A 180 0.45 -15.21 -15.45
CA MET A 180 1.69 -15.19 -14.66
C MET A 180 1.42 -15.34 -13.16
N LEU A 181 0.36 -14.73 -12.63
CA LEU A 181 -0.05 -14.92 -11.23
C LEU A 181 -0.42 -16.39 -10.97
N THR A 182 -1.15 -17.02 -11.88
CA THR A 182 -1.47 -18.44 -11.78
C THR A 182 -0.21 -19.31 -11.84
N ALA A 183 0.72 -19.00 -12.75
CA ALA A 183 2.00 -19.71 -12.88
C ALA A 183 2.86 -19.60 -11.61
N LEU A 184 2.90 -18.43 -10.97
CA LEU A 184 3.59 -18.24 -9.67
C LEU A 184 3.07 -19.19 -8.60
N TYR A 185 1.75 -19.37 -8.50
CA TYR A 185 1.15 -20.31 -7.55
C TYR A 185 1.37 -21.76 -7.94
N ALA A 186 1.21 -22.10 -9.22
CA ALA A 186 1.38 -23.46 -9.72
C ALA A 186 2.80 -23.98 -9.50
N GLY A 187 3.81 -23.13 -9.69
CA GLY A 187 5.23 -23.46 -9.48
C GLY A 187 5.77 -23.11 -8.10
N ALA A 188 4.93 -22.76 -7.12
CA ALA A 188 5.38 -22.25 -5.83
C ALA A 188 6.38 -23.19 -5.11
N PRO A 189 6.18 -24.52 -5.03
CA PRO A 189 7.13 -25.42 -4.37
C PRO A 189 8.53 -25.35 -4.98
N GLU A 190 8.64 -25.44 -6.30
CA GLU A 190 9.92 -25.44 -7.02
C GLU A 190 10.58 -24.05 -6.99
N LEU A 191 9.82 -22.98 -7.22
CA LEU A 191 10.32 -21.61 -7.21
C LEU A 191 10.84 -21.21 -5.83
N ILE A 192 10.13 -21.59 -4.76
CA ILE A 192 10.57 -21.32 -3.38
C ILE A 192 11.81 -22.15 -3.04
N ALA A 193 11.88 -23.41 -3.47
CA ALA A 193 13.03 -24.27 -3.22
C ALA A 193 14.30 -23.79 -3.96
N SER A 194 14.16 -23.23 -5.16
CA SER A 194 15.29 -22.71 -5.95
C SER A 194 15.70 -21.28 -5.58
N THR A 195 14.79 -20.50 -4.99
CA THR A 195 15.03 -19.11 -4.57
C THR A 195 14.79 -18.95 -3.08
N SER A 196 13.64 -18.40 -2.68
CA SER A 196 13.18 -18.34 -1.30
C SER A 196 11.69 -17.97 -1.23
N ARG A 197 11.08 -18.19 -0.06
CA ARG A 197 9.71 -17.71 0.21
C ARG A 197 9.60 -16.18 0.11
N ALA A 198 10.65 -15.45 0.54
CA ALA A 198 10.68 -13.99 0.46
C ALA A 198 10.71 -13.50 -0.99
N THR A 199 11.53 -14.13 -1.85
CA THR A 199 11.59 -13.82 -3.29
C THR A 199 10.27 -14.12 -3.98
N TRP A 200 9.62 -15.23 -3.63
CA TRP A 200 8.30 -15.57 -4.17
C TRP A 200 7.24 -14.51 -3.82
N PHE A 201 7.21 -14.02 -2.57
CA PHE A 201 6.30 -12.93 -2.18
C PHE A 201 6.62 -11.60 -2.88
N ARG A 202 7.89 -11.31 -3.17
CA ARG A 202 8.25 -10.15 -4.00
C ARG A 202 7.70 -10.27 -5.41
N ALA A 203 7.85 -11.42 -6.05
CA ALA A 203 7.28 -11.67 -7.38
C ALA A 203 5.74 -11.56 -7.36
N LYS A 204 5.08 -12.07 -6.31
CA LYS A 204 3.64 -11.87 -6.11
C LYS A 204 3.28 -10.39 -6.03
N ALA A 205 3.98 -9.59 -5.22
CA ALA A 205 3.73 -8.16 -5.09
C ALA A 205 3.92 -7.40 -6.41
N HIS A 206 4.95 -7.75 -7.19
CA HIS A 206 5.16 -7.20 -8.53
C HIS A 206 3.99 -7.53 -9.47
N VAL A 207 3.58 -8.80 -9.59
CA VAL A 207 2.49 -9.15 -10.52
C VAL A 207 1.16 -8.49 -10.13
N THR A 208 0.87 -8.37 -8.83
CA THR A 208 -0.34 -7.69 -8.35
C THR A 208 -0.28 -6.19 -8.56
N SER A 209 0.90 -5.56 -8.42
CA SER A 209 1.13 -4.15 -8.77
C SER A 209 0.89 -3.91 -10.26
N GLY A 210 1.50 -4.71 -11.14
CA GLY A 210 1.31 -4.61 -12.59
C GLY A 210 -0.15 -4.79 -13.01
N LEU A 211 -0.86 -5.77 -12.42
CA LEU A 211 -2.31 -5.95 -12.60
C LEU A 211 -3.10 -4.73 -12.10
N GLY A 212 -2.72 -4.17 -10.95
CA GLY A 212 -3.33 -2.99 -10.36
C GLY A 212 -3.22 -1.77 -11.28
N LEU A 213 -2.02 -1.48 -11.79
CA LEU A 213 -1.78 -0.39 -12.75
C LEU A 213 -2.63 -0.55 -14.02
N LEU A 214 -2.70 -1.76 -14.59
CA LEU A 214 -3.53 -2.03 -15.77
C LEU A 214 -5.04 -1.87 -15.48
N ARG A 215 -5.50 -2.27 -14.28
CA ARG A 215 -6.90 -2.06 -13.84
C ARG A 215 -7.20 -0.59 -13.65
N TYR A 216 -6.28 0.17 -13.06
CA TYR A 216 -6.41 1.61 -12.86
C TYR A 216 -6.54 2.36 -14.19
N HIS A 217 -5.65 2.07 -15.16
CA HIS A 217 -5.76 2.65 -16.50
C HIS A 217 -7.06 2.24 -17.21
N ARG A 218 -7.57 1.02 -17.01
CA ARG A 218 -8.87 0.64 -17.57
C ARG A 218 -10.01 1.50 -17.03
N GLN A 219 -9.97 1.86 -15.74
CA GLN A 219 -10.94 2.79 -15.16
C GLN A 219 -10.73 4.22 -15.67
N ALA A 220 -9.48 4.65 -15.85
CA ALA A 220 -9.16 5.96 -16.39
C ALA A 220 -9.71 6.16 -17.81
N ALA A 221 -9.68 5.10 -18.63
CA ALA A 221 -10.20 5.08 -20.01
C ALA A 221 -11.74 5.01 -20.13
N GLN A 222 -12.51 5.03 -19.03
CA GLN A 222 -13.97 4.99 -19.11
C GLN A 222 -14.55 6.33 -19.58
N HIS A 223 -15.37 6.31 -20.62
CA HIS A 223 -16.12 7.47 -21.10
C HIS A 223 -17.46 7.62 -20.35
N ILE A 224 -17.38 7.92 -19.05
CA ILE A 224 -18.51 8.17 -18.15
C ILE A 224 -18.39 9.57 -17.53
N GLY A 225 -19.36 9.97 -16.70
CA GLY A 225 -19.34 11.26 -16.00
C GLY A 225 -18.07 11.44 -15.16
N GLU A 226 -17.53 12.66 -15.12
CA GLU A 226 -16.20 12.91 -14.54
C GLU A 226 -16.12 12.57 -13.05
N SER A 227 -17.09 13.01 -12.24
CA SER A 227 -17.17 12.69 -10.81
C SER A 227 -17.29 11.19 -10.55
N GLU A 228 -18.07 10.48 -11.39
CA GLU A 228 -18.22 9.03 -11.30
C GLU A 228 -16.91 8.33 -11.64
N ARG A 229 -16.22 8.78 -12.69
CA ARG A 229 -14.93 8.22 -13.11
C ARG A 229 -13.87 8.39 -12.04
N TRP A 230 -13.75 9.59 -11.46
CA TRP A 230 -12.82 9.84 -10.36
C TRP A 230 -13.18 9.06 -9.09
N SER A 231 -14.46 8.93 -8.76
CA SER A 231 -14.91 8.07 -7.66
C SER A 231 -14.50 6.61 -7.88
N ARG A 232 -14.59 6.09 -9.12
CA ARG A 232 -14.12 4.74 -9.46
C ARG A 232 -12.60 4.61 -9.42
N LEU A 233 -11.85 5.64 -9.80
CA LEU A 233 -10.38 5.66 -9.68
C LEU A 233 -9.97 5.61 -8.20
N SER A 234 -10.56 6.44 -7.34
CA SER A 234 -10.34 6.42 -5.89
C SER A 234 -10.71 5.06 -5.29
N ALA A 235 -11.89 4.51 -5.64
CA ALA A 235 -12.30 3.18 -5.21
C ALA A 235 -11.32 2.08 -5.67
N THR A 236 -10.73 2.22 -6.86
CA THR A 236 -9.76 1.26 -7.38
C THR A 236 -8.44 1.34 -6.60
N ARG A 237 -7.95 2.56 -6.32
CA ARG A 237 -6.74 2.77 -5.50
C ARG A 237 -6.92 2.14 -4.12
N ASP A 238 -8.01 2.45 -3.41
CA ASP A 238 -8.28 1.89 -2.09
C ASP A 238 -8.51 0.37 -2.09
N ALA A 239 -9.11 -0.17 -3.15
CA ALA A 239 -9.22 -1.62 -3.29
C ALA A 239 -7.86 -2.32 -3.48
N LEU A 240 -6.91 -1.68 -4.17
CA LEU A 240 -5.54 -2.17 -4.30
C LEU A 240 -4.80 -2.05 -2.97
N MET A 241 -4.97 -0.92 -2.27
CA MET A 241 -4.40 -0.70 -0.94
C MET A 241 -4.88 -1.75 0.07
N ALA A 242 -6.18 -2.06 0.08
CA ALA A 242 -6.73 -3.12 0.92
C ALA A 242 -6.16 -4.51 0.56
N GLN A 243 -6.04 -4.85 -0.72
CA GLN A 243 -5.42 -6.12 -1.14
C GLN A 243 -3.97 -6.24 -0.69
N ASN A 244 -3.18 -5.16 -0.85
CA ASN A 244 -1.80 -5.12 -0.38
C ASN A 244 -1.73 -5.28 1.14
N LEU A 245 -2.63 -4.63 1.88
CA LEU A 245 -2.66 -4.73 3.33
C LEU A 245 -3.06 -6.13 3.82
N LEU A 246 -4.01 -6.80 3.15
CA LEU A 246 -4.34 -8.20 3.43
C LEU A 246 -3.14 -9.13 3.19
N ASP A 247 -2.41 -8.94 2.08
CA ASP A 247 -1.18 -9.71 1.80
C ASP A 247 -0.08 -9.45 2.85
N ILE A 248 0.09 -8.20 3.29
CA ILE A 248 1.00 -7.85 4.39
C ILE A 248 0.60 -8.57 5.68
N ARG A 249 -0.70 -8.65 5.99
CA ARG A 249 -1.19 -9.36 7.17
C ARG A 249 -0.98 -10.87 7.09
N ASP A 250 -1.12 -11.48 5.92
CA ASP A 250 -0.78 -12.89 5.71
C ASP A 250 0.72 -13.18 5.99
N ILE A 251 1.59 -12.21 5.72
CA ILE A 251 3.04 -12.30 5.95
C ILE A 251 3.38 -12.05 7.43
N GLU A 252 2.86 -10.96 8.01
CA GLU A 252 3.30 -10.42 9.29
C GLU A 252 2.45 -10.87 10.49
N GLY A 253 1.24 -11.40 10.27
CA GLY A 253 0.29 -11.67 11.34
C GLY A 253 0.76 -12.67 12.39
N ARG A 254 1.66 -13.60 12.03
CA ARG A 254 2.29 -14.54 12.98
C ARG A 254 3.42 -13.93 13.79
N ARG A 255 3.92 -12.76 13.38
CA ARG A 255 5.05 -12.06 14.03
C ARG A 255 4.55 -11.03 15.02
N GLY A 256 3.45 -10.35 14.69
CA GLY A 256 2.79 -9.41 15.58
C GLY A 256 1.88 -8.45 14.82
N PRO A 257 1.31 -7.47 15.54
CA PRO A 257 0.45 -6.46 14.92
C PRO A 257 1.18 -5.55 13.94
N THR A 258 0.41 -4.97 13.02
CA THR A 258 0.87 -3.98 12.04
C THR A 258 0.28 -2.61 12.36
N MET A 259 1.09 -1.56 12.30
CA MET A 259 0.60 -0.18 12.24
C MET A 259 0.60 0.27 10.78
N VAL A 260 -0.53 0.75 10.29
CA VAL A 260 -0.68 1.34 8.95
C VAL A 260 -0.93 2.84 9.06
N SER A 261 -0.17 3.64 8.30
CA SER A 261 -0.26 5.11 8.30
C SER A 261 -0.56 5.62 6.89
N ALA A 262 -1.63 6.40 6.77
CA ALA A 262 -2.14 6.97 5.52
C ALA A 262 -3.06 8.15 5.83
N ALA A 263 -3.55 8.87 4.81
CA ALA A 263 -4.59 9.87 5.01
C ALA A 263 -5.84 9.26 5.67
N ASN A 264 -6.54 10.04 6.49
CA ASN A 264 -7.78 9.63 7.16
C ASN A 264 -8.79 9.02 6.18
N ILE A 265 -8.91 9.63 5.00
CA ILE A 265 -9.87 9.25 3.97
C ILE A 265 -9.68 7.82 3.44
N HIS A 266 -8.47 7.26 3.56
CA HIS A 266 -8.17 5.88 3.20
C HIS A 266 -8.47 4.91 4.35
N LEU A 267 -8.27 5.31 5.61
CA LEU A 267 -8.29 4.41 6.76
C LEU A 267 -9.60 4.42 7.57
N GLN A 268 -10.47 5.39 7.35
CA GLN A 268 -11.77 5.42 8.01
C GLN A 268 -12.67 4.24 7.62
N MET A 269 -13.59 3.85 8.51
CA MET A 269 -14.46 2.68 8.31
C MET A 269 -15.80 3.01 7.63
N ASN A 270 -16.11 4.30 7.49
CA ASN A 270 -17.29 4.82 6.80
C ASN A 270 -16.97 5.18 5.34
N VAL A 271 -18.00 5.64 4.61
CA VAL A 271 -17.83 6.14 3.24
C VAL A 271 -16.85 7.31 3.24
N SER A 272 -15.92 7.28 2.28
CA SER A 272 -14.98 8.35 1.99
C SER A 272 -15.63 9.37 1.08
N GLU A 273 -15.50 10.65 1.43
CA GLU A 273 -16.07 11.78 0.69
C GLU A 273 -14.99 12.84 0.46
N MET A 274 -14.93 13.39 -0.76
CA MET A 274 -13.98 14.44 -1.13
C MET A 274 -14.56 15.35 -2.21
N SER A 275 -14.45 16.67 -2.01
CA SER A 275 -14.71 17.64 -3.07
C SER A 275 -13.40 18.03 -3.76
N MET A 276 -13.30 17.80 -5.06
CA MET A 276 -12.09 18.02 -5.86
C MET A 276 -12.44 18.61 -7.21
N ALA A 277 -11.85 19.76 -7.57
CA ALA A 277 -12.06 20.41 -8.87
C ALA A 277 -13.54 20.59 -9.28
N GLY A 278 -14.42 20.86 -8.31
CA GLY A 278 -15.87 21.02 -8.54
C GLY A 278 -16.65 19.70 -8.67
N MET A 279 -16.00 18.56 -8.42
CA MET A 279 -16.63 17.25 -8.33
C MET A 279 -16.79 16.84 -6.88
N ASP A 280 -17.90 16.17 -6.57
CA ASP A 280 -18.09 15.46 -5.31
C ASP A 280 -17.84 13.96 -5.55
N LEU A 281 -16.85 13.43 -4.85
CA LEU A 281 -16.38 12.05 -4.98
C LEU A 281 -16.80 11.24 -3.77
N THR A 282 -17.27 10.02 -4.01
CA THR A 282 -17.68 9.10 -2.94
C THR A 282 -17.22 7.67 -3.23
N TRP A 283 -16.61 7.01 -2.25
CA TRP A 283 -16.18 5.61 -2.36
C TRP A 283 -16.01 4.96 -0.99
N PHE A 284 -15.76 3.65 -0.93
CA PHE A 284 -15.34 2.98 0.29
C PHE A 284 -13.81 2.89 0.32
N GLY A 285 -13.19 3.53 1.31
CA GLY A 285 -11.75 3.49 1.52
C GLY A 285 -11.21 2.14 2.00
N THR A 286 -9.89 2.03 2.05
CA THR A 286 -9.14 0.85 2.52
C THR A 286 -9.64 0.36 3.88
N GLY A 287 -9.83 1.26 4.85
CA GLY A 287 -10.30 0.94 6.20
C GLY A 287 -11.67 0.28 6.23
N ALA A 288 -12.62 0.83 5.46
CA ALA A 288 -13.96 0.26 5.30
C ALA A 288 -13.92 -1.14 4.67
N ILE A 289 -13.07 -1.35 3.66
CA ILE A 289 -12.89 -2.66 3.02
C ILE A 289 -12.30 -3.65 4.03
N ILE A 290 -11.22 -3.29 4.72
CA ILE A 290 -10.57 -4.14 5.74
C ILE A 290 -11.54 -4.51 6.86
N ALA A 291 -12.29 -3.55 7.40
CA ALA A 291 -13.28 -3.80 8.44
C ALA A 291 -14.39 -4.77 7.99
N SER A 292 -14.65 -4.85 6.69
CA SER A 292 -15.71 -5.69 6.11
C SER A 292 -15.26 -7.11 5.77
N VAL A 293 -14.04 -7.27 5.24
CA VAL A 293 -13.58 -8.56 4.67
C VAL A 293 -12.52 -9.26 5.51
N SER A 294 -11.86 -8.54 6.42
CA SER A 294 -10.83 -9.11 7.28
C SER A 294 -11.44 -9.75 8.52
N GLY A 295 -10.82 -10.83 8.99
CA GLY A 295 -11.06 -11.37 10.34
C GLY A 295 -10.21 -10.68 11.43
N GLU A 296 -9.37 -9.72 11.03
CA GLU A 296 -8.46 -9.00 11.93
C GLU A 296 -9.21 -7.99 12.81
N ARG A 297 -8.74 -7.82 14.05
CA ARG A 297 -9.22 -6.75 14.93
C ARG A 297 -8.61 -5.42 14.51
N TYR A 298 -9.27 -4.75 13.57
CA TYR A 298 -8.88 -3.45 13.04
C TYR A 298 -9.34 -2.31 13.96
N THR A 299 -8.42 -1.42 14.34
CA THR A 299 -8.74 -0.18 15.07
C THR A 299 -8.26 1.01 14.24
N PHE A 300 -9.06 2.05 14.11
CA PHE A 300 -8.66 3.28 13.40
C PHE A 300 -8.60 4.46 14.37
N VAL A 301 -7.49 5.19 14.34
CA VAL A 301 -7.29 6.45 15.05
C VAL A 301 -7.15 7.56 14.01
N ALA A 302 -8.16 8.44 13.94
CA ALA A 302 -8.15 9.57 13.03
C ALA A 302 -7.29 10.71 13.57
N GLY A 303 -6.44 11.28 12.71
CA GLY A 303 -5.75 12.53 13.01
C GLY A 303 -6.68 13.72 12.82
N SER A 304 -6.62 14.72 13.69
CA SER A 304 -7.42 15.95 13.58
C SER A 304 -6.55 17.18 13.72
N LEU A 305 -6.79 18.19 12.88
CA LEU A 305 -6.20 19.53 12.99
C LEU A 305 -6.93 20.39 14.02
N ASP A 306 -8.13 19.99 14.46
CA ASP A 306 -8.86 20.70 15.50
C ASP A 306 -8.37 20.22 16.88
N PRO A 307 -7.64 21.06 17.65
CA PRO A 307 -7.15 20.68 18.96
C PRO A 307 -8.25 20.49 20.01
N SER A 308 -9.49 20.92 19.72
CA SER A 308 -10.66 20.68 20.57
C SER A 308 -11.31 19.31 20.33
N GLU A 309 -11.06 18.70 19.17
CA GLU A 309 -11.41 17.33 18.88
C GLU A 309 -10.22 16.43 19.23
N GLY A 310 -10.28 15.78 20.40
CA GLY A 310 -9.31 14.73 20.75
C GLY A 310 -9.29 13.62 19.67
N PRO A 311 -8.28 12.73 19.71
CA PRO A 311 -8.17 11.64 18.74
C PRO A 311 -9.47 10.83 18.71
N ARG A 312 -10.06 10.69 17.51
CA ARG A 312 -11.27 9.90 17.31
C ARG A 312 -10.88 8.46 17.02
N VAL A 313 -11.37 7.53 17.85
CA VAL A 313 -11.14 6.09 17.68
C VAL A 313 -12.41 5.45 17.12
N GLU A 314 -12.30 4.85 15.95
CA GLU A 314 -13.35 4.02 15.37
C GLU A 314 -13.04 2.54 15.63
N ALA A 315 -14.07 1.80 16.05
CA ALA A 315 -14.04 0.36 16.20
C ALA A 315 -14.90 -0.30 15.11
N PRO A 316 -14.60 -1.54 14.70
CA PRO A 316 -15.40 -2.23 13.69
C PRO A 316 -16.86 -2.30 14.15
N PRO A 317 -17.84 -2.20 13.24
CA PRO A 317 -19.23 -2.48 13.58
C PRO A 317 -19.31 -3.88 14.20
N GLN A 318 -20.06 -4.05 15.29
CA GLN A 318 -20.28 -5.39 15.87
C GLN A 318 -20.90 -6.28 14.79
N GLN A 319 -20.11 -7.22 14.26
CA GLN A 319 -20.65 -8.28 13.43
C GLN A 319 -21.59 -9.08 14.32
N ASN A 320 -22.90 -8.99 14.06
CA ASN A 320 -23.85 -9.93 14.59
C ASN A 320 -23.34 -11.32 14.19
N ARG A 321 -22.86 -12.10 15.17
CA ARG A 321 -22.60 -13.52 14.97
C ARG A 321 -23.89 -14.11 14.42
N ILE A 322 -23.87 -14.48 13.15
CA ILE A 322 -24.82 -15.46 12.67
C ILE A 322 -24.28 -16.77 13.23
N ASP A 323 -24.85 -17.19 14.35
CA ASP A 323 -24.60 -18.51 14.90
C ASP A 323 -24.92 -19.55 13.81
N ALA A 324 -23.92 -20.35 13.45
CA ALA A 324 -24.04 -21.55 12.64
C ALA A 324 -23.80 -22.77 13.53
#